data_AF-A0A9E8SA20-F1
#
_entry.id   AF-A0A9E8SA20-F1
#
_cell.length_a   1.000
_cell.length_b   1.000
_cell.length_c   1.000
_cell.angle_alpha   90.00
_cell.angle_beta   90.00
_cell.angle_gamma   90.00
#
_symmetry.space_group_name_H-M   'P 1'
#
loop_
_entity.id
_entity.type
_entity.pdbx_description
1 polymer ?
#
loop_
_entity_poly.entity_id
_entity_poly.type
_entity_poly.pdbx_seq_one_letter_code
_entity_poly.pdbx_strand_id
1 'polypeptide(L)'
;MTSNGARVPITAEVDDDAPTPGLRDDGTPDPAYAEGLGLRPAGTGRRAAAFAIDAAAWAVLSSPAVIGVLLVLPVLLESASPADPAALLEALAGSLVLILVGQGLTIAFGLVQLILHGRRGVTLGKALMGLRSVNVAAFGPPGFWRVVLRALVLQLSTMLLVVAGPALLFASGLWDAEGRGRSWLDRLARAWVIDARRGLDPFDAKAMRHARKAYETPERDAAAPMPSLATIGGAPTAFVPVQRSNSGVVSGTPEASRWAPPPSPVEAGVAPAAPLPPAAPTPVAPAAVVPAAPAAPLAPAAPSAPSAPSAASLHFDDGTVVPVPRAALLGRDPEPRAGEHADLLLPLVDASMQLSKTHAAFGIDPALGFWMLDRGSSNGTRATSAAGELVLTPGERTSIPPGSTVAVGGRTFRVVAEP
;
A
#
# COMPACT_ATOMS: atom_id res chain seq x y z
N MET A 1 -48.01 0.23 44.96
CA MET A 1 -47.20 -0.99 44.69
C MET A 1 -46.36 -0.73 43.45
N THR A 2 -45.12 -0.30 43.65
CA THR A 2 -44.15 0.01 42.60
C THR A 2 -43.54 -1.28 42.07
N SER A 3 -43.82 -1.61 40.81
CA SER A 3 -43.20 -2.72 40.10
C SER A 3 -41.78 -2.33 39.68
N ASN A 4 -40.81 -3.12 40.15
CA ASN A 4 -39.38 -2.93 40.00
C ASN A 4 -38.95 -3.49 38.63
N GLY A 5 -38.72 -2.61 37.65
CA GLY A 5 -38.17 -2.97 36.36
C GLY A 5 -36.67 -3.23 36.47
N ALA A 6 -36.29 -4.49 36.69
CA ALA A 6 -34.90 -4.93 36.66
C ALA A 6 -34.31 -4.70 35.26
N ARG A 7 -33.39 -3.73 35.14
CA ARG A 7 -32.51 -3.61 33.97
C ARG A 7 -31.49 -4.74 34.05
N VAL A 8 -31.54 -5.66 33.10
CA VAL A 8 -30.45 -6.62 32.87
C VAL A 8 -29.28 -5.83 32.26
N PRO A 9 -28.12 -5.74 32.91
CA PRO A 9 -26.94 -5.17 32.28
C PRO A 9 -26.43 -6.18 31.24
N ILE A 10 -26.42 -5.79 29.97
CA ILE A 10 -25.67 -6.50 28.92
C ILE A 10 -24.20 -6.13 29.15
N THR A 11 -23.57 -6.78 30.11
CA THR A 11 -22.12 -6.93 30.11
C THR A 11 -21.82 -8.05 29.13
N ALA A 12 -21.36 -7.70 27.93
CA ALA A 12 -20.67 -8.67 27.10
C ALA A 12 -19.44 -9.12 27.91
N GLU A 13 -19.53 -10.28 28.56
CA GLU A 13 -18.36 -11.00 29.02
C GLU A 13 -17.48 -11.18 27.78
N VAL A 14 -16.34 -10.49 27.78
CA VAL A 14 -15.26 -10.79 26.85
C VAL A 14 -14.81 -12.18 27.27
N ASP A 15 -15.19 -13.17 26.48
CA ASP A 15 -14.79 -14.56 26.67
C ASP A 15 -13.26 -14.63 26.59
N ASP A 16 -12.60 -14.65 27.76
CA ASP A 16 -11.13 -14.69 27.87
C ASP A 16 -10.55 -16.02 27.33
N ASP A 17 -11.42 -17.01 27.03
CA ASP A 17 -11.08 -18.31 26.45
C ASP A 17 -11.20 -18.36 24.91
N ALA A 18 -11.56 -17.25 24.25
CA ALA A 18 -11.60 -17.22 22.80
C ALA A 18 -10.18 -17.46 22.21
N PRO A 19 -10.00 -18.45 21.31
CA PRO A 19 -8.69 -18.78 20.76
C PRO A 19 -8.07 -17.56 20.08
N THR A 20 -6.81 -17.26 20.41
CA THR A 20 -6.10 -16.12 19.83
C THR A 20 -5.93 -16.37 18.32
N PRO A 21 -6.56 -15.60 17.42
CA PRO A 21 -6.74 -16.02 16.02
C PRO A 21 -5.45 -16.30 15.24
N GLY A 22 -4.32 -15.74 15.67
CA GLY A 22 -3.01 -15.94 15.03
C GLY A 22 -2.15 -17.06 15.61
N LEU A 23 -2.71 -17.92 16.47
CA LEU A 23 -2.04 -19.11 17.00
C LEU A 23 -2.73 -20.38 16.48
N ARG A 24 -1.94 -21.43 16.27
CA ARG A 24 -2.44 -22.79 16.08
C ARG A 24 -2.87 -23.39 17.41
N ASP A 25 -3.49 -24.57 17.37
CA ASP A 25 -3.95 -25.32 18.54
C ASP A 25 -2.82 -25.65 19.54
N ASP A 26 -1.58 -25.75 19.05
CA ASP A 26 -0.38 -25.97 19.88
C ASP A 26 0.21 -24.68 20.49
N GLY A 27 -0.46 -23.53 20.29
CA GLY A 27 -0.02 -22.21 20.76
C GLY A 27 1.13 -21.60 19.95
N THR A 28 1.55 -22.22 18.84
CA THR A 28 2.56 -21.67 17.93
C THR A 28 1.93 -20.67 16.95
N PRO A 29 2.66 -19.63 16.50
CA PRO A 29 2.12 -18.68 15.54
C PRO A 29 1.76 -19.32 14.20
N ASP A 30 0.57 -19.02 13.68
CA ASP A 30 0.14 -19.52 12.38
C ASP A 30 0.54 -18.58 11.23
N PRO A 31 1.54 -18.93 10.39
CA PRO A 31 1.94 -18.11 9.24
C PRO A 31 0.85 -18.05 8.18
N ALA A 32 0.02 -19.09 8.02
CA ALA A 32 -1.03 -19.11 7.00
C ALA A 32 -2.11 -18.07 7.31
N TYR A 33 -2.53 -17.95 8.57
CA TYR A 33 -3.43 -16.88 9.01
C TYR A 33 -2.86 -15.48 8.72
N ALA A 34 -1.58 -15.24 9.07
CA ALA A 34 -0.95 -13.94 8.82
C ALA A 34 -0.89 -13.60 7.32
N GLU A 35 -0.54 -14.58 6.48
CA GLU A 35 -0.50 -14.41 5.02
C GLU A 35 -1.90 -14.20 4.43
N GLY A 36 -2.91 -14.92 4.93
CA GLY A 36 -4.30 -14.77 4.52
C GLY A 36 -4.89 -13.40 4.85
N LEU A 37 -4.43 -12.77 5.93
CA LEU A 37 -4.75 -11.37 6.23
C LEU A 37 -4.00 -10.36 5.34
N GLY A 38 -3.01 -10.80 4.55
CA GLY A 38 -2.18 -9.93 3.72
C GLY A 38 -0.99 -9.30 4.48
N LEU A 39 -0.59 -9.84 5.63
CA LEU A 39 0.63 -9.44 6.32
C LEU A 39 1.85 -10.01 5.61
N ARG A 40 2.87 -9.17 5.40
CA ARG A 40 4.11 -9.57 4.72
C ARG A 40 5.30 -9.48 5.66
N PRO A 41 6.13 -10.54 5.77
CA PRO A 41 7.35 -10.48 6.57
C PRO A 41 8.32 -9.46 5.99
N ALA A 42 9.05 -8.75 6.87
CA ALA A 42 10.09 -7.83 6.44
C ALA A 42 11.35 -8.59 6.03
N GLY A 43 11.84 -8.35 4.81
CA GLY A 43 13.10 -8.92 4.32
C GLY A 43 14.31 -8.54 5.19
N THR A 44 15.29 -9.45 5.29
CA THR A 44 16.50 -9.28 6.12
C THR A 44 17.26 -7.99 5.80
N GLY A 45 17.46 -7.67 4.52
CA GLY A 45 18.12 -6.44 4.09
C GLY A 45 17.41 -5.16 4.56
N ARG A 46 16.07 -5.14 4.53
CA ARG A 46 15.29 -3.98 5.02
C ARG A 46 15.38 -3.83 6.53
N ARG A 47 15.37 -4.95 7.26
CA ARG A 47 15.55 -4.97 8.72
C ARG A 47 16.96 -4.49 9.11
N ALA A 48 17.99 -4.92 8.38
CA ALA A 48 19.36 -4.47 8.57
C ALA A 48 19.49 -2.96 8.28
N ALA A 49 18.90 -2.47 7.20
CA ALA A 49 18.90 -1.04 6.89
C ALA A 49 18.18 -0.19 7.96
N ALA A 50 17.03 -0.66 8.46
CA ALA A 50 16.34 0.01 9.56
C ALA A 50 17.21 0.06 10.83
N PHE A 51 17.89 -1.04 11.16
CA PHE A 51 18.82 -1.08 12.29
C PHE A 51 20.03 -0.15 12.08
N ALA A 52 20.59 -0.11 10.88
CA ALA A 52 21.72 0.77 10.56
C ALA A 52 21.35 2.25 10.73
N ILE A 53 20.13 2.65 10.34
CA ILE A 53 19.62 4.01 10.58
C ILE A 53 19.49 4.30 12.09
N ASP A 54 18.92 3.37 12.85
CA ASP A 54 18.82 3.50 14.30
C ASP A 54 20.22 3.63 14.94
N ALA A 55 21.17 2.77 14.55
CA ALA A 55 22.55 2.78 15.04
C ALA A 55 23.30 4.07 14.68
N ALA A 56 23.09 4.61 13.47
CA ALA A 56 23.66 5.89 13.07
C ALA A 56 23.14 7.05 13.94
N ALA A 57 21.84 7.06 14.25
CA ALA A 57 21.27 8.05 15.16
C ALA A 57 21.87 7.96 16.57
N TRP A 58 22.03 6.74 17.10
CA TRP A 58 22.73 6.52 18.38
C TRP A 58 24.18 7.01 18.35
N ALA A 59 24.92 6.73 17.28
CA ALA A 59 26.31 7.16 17.12
C ALA A 59 26.42 8.70 17.08
N VAL A 60 25.54 9.36 16.34
CA VAL A 60 25.52 10.83 16.25
C VAL A 60 25.19 11.46 17.60
N LEU A 61 24.14 10.96 18.29
CA LEU A 61 23.70 11.52 19.56
C LEU A 61 24.66 11.23 20.72
N SER A 62 25.41 10.14 20.66
CA SER A 62 26.45 9.83 21.66
C SER A 62 27.79 10.53 21.38
N SER A 63 27.99 11.09 20.19
CA SER A 63 29.26 11.71 19.80
C SER A 63 29.77 12.80 20.76
N PRO A 64 28.94 13.70 21.35
CA PRO A 64 29.43 14.66 22.34
C PRO A 64 30.01 13.97 23.57
N ALA A 65 29.37 12.90 24.06
CA ALA A 65 29.86 12.18 25.22
C ALA A 65 31.16 11.43 24.91
N VAL A 66 31.28 10.84 23.73
CA VAL A 66 32.53 10.21 23.28
C VAL A 66 33.66 11.23 23.21
N ILE A 67 33.43 12.39 22.59
CA ILE A 67 34.40 13.48 22.52
C ILE A 67 34.80 13.93 23.92
N GLY A 68 33.83 14.17 24.81
CA GLY A 68 34.09 14.54 26.19
C GLY A 68 34.96 13.52 26.92
N VAL A 69 34.67 12.23 26.81
CA VAL A 69 35.50 11.15 27.41
C VAL A 69 36.92 11.16 26.85
N LEU A 70 37.09 11.32 25.54
CA LEU A 70 38.41 11.38 24.90
C LEU A 70 39.23 12.59 25.37
N LEU A 71 38.57 13.72 25.66
CA LEU A 71 39.22 14.92 26.21
C LEU A 71 39.56 14.78 27.70
N VAL A 72 38.81 13.99 28.47
CA VAL A 72 39.13 13.68 29.88
C VAL A 72 40.37 12.79 30.00
N LEU A 73 40.54 11.83 29.08
CA LEU A 73 41.57 10.80 29.17
C LEU A 73 43.01 11.31 29.37
N PRO A 74 43.55 12.27 28.58
CA PRO A 74 44.92 12.76 28.78
C PRO A 74 45.07 13.46 30.12
N VAL A 75 44.07 14.25 30.55
CA VAL A 75 44.09 14.95 31.84
C VAL A 75 44.23 13.96 33.01
N LEU A 76 43.52 12.83 32.95
CA LEU A 76 43.60 11.78 33.98
C LEU A 76 44.92 10.98 33.94
N LEU A 77 45.50 10.80 32.76
CA LEU A 77 46.77 10.07 32.59
C LEU A 77 47.98 10.91 33.01
N GLU A 78 47.92 12.22 32.80
CA GLU A 78 48.99 13.17 33.13
C GLU A 78 48.90 13.68 34.58
N SER A 79 47.73 13.55 35.24
CA SER A 79 47.55 13.94 36.64
C SER A 79 48.23 12.96 37.61
N ALA A 80 49.56 13.07 37.75
CA ALA A 80 50.37 12.30 38.71
C ALA A 80 50.44 12.93 40.12
N SER A 81 49.83 14.10 40.33
CA SER A 81 49.90 14.89 41.56
C SER A 81 48.49 15.17 42.09
N PRO A 82 48.27 15.33 43.42
CA PRO A 82 46.99 15.81 43.93
C PRO A 82 46.75 17.23 43.41
N ALA A 83 46.09 17.33 42.27
CA ALA A 83 45.69 18.58 41.67
C ALA A 83 44.75 19.31 42.64
N ASP A 84 44.91 20.63 42.75
CA ASP A 84 43.90 21.48 43.37
C ASP A 84 42.54 21.13 42.75
N PRO A 85 41.54 20.71 43.54
CA PRO A 85 40.25 20.28 43.02
C PRO A 85 39.57 21.37 42.19
N ALA A 86 39.83 22.65 42.46
CA ALA A 86 39.30 23.75 41.66
C ALA A 86 39.92 23.78 40.25
N ALA A 87 41.24 23.66 40.16
CA ALA A 87 41.97 23.63 38.88
C ALA A 87 41.61 22.40 38.04
N LEU A 88 41.43 21.24 38.69
CA LEU A 88 40.98 20.02 38.02
C LEU A 88 39.55 20.19 37.48
N LEU A 89 38.65 20.77 38.26
CA LEU A 89 37.27 21.01 37.82
C LEU A 89 37.22 21.97 36.63
N GLU A 90 38.01 23.04 36.66
CA GLU A 90 38.10 24.00 35.55
C GLU A 90 38.64 23.34 34.27
N ALA A 91 39.70 22.53 34.39
CA ALA A 91 40.27 21.79 33.26
C ALA A 91 39.29 20.77 32.65
N LEU A 92 38.39 20.18 33.46
CA LEU A 92 37.43 19.17 33.02
C LEU A 92 36.05 19.74 32.67
N ALA A 93 35.75 21.00 33.02
CA ALA A 93 34.40 21.56 32.92
C ALA A 93 33.76 21.39 31.54
N GLY A 94 34.49 21.74 30.47
CA GLY A 94 34.01 21.58 29.09
C GLY A 94 33.74 20.11 28.72
N SER A 95 34.65 19.22 29.09
CA SER A 95 34.53 17.78 28.82
C SER A 95 33.36 17.15 29.58
N LEU A 96 33.14 17.55 30.84
CA LEU A 96 32.01 17.12 31.67
C LEU A 96 30.67 17.59 31.08
N VAL A 97 30.61 18.84 30.58
CA VAL A 97 29.41 19.33 29.88
C VAL A 97 29.11 18.49 28.64
N LEU A 98 30.12 18.19 27.82
CA LEU A 98 29.95 17.34 26.64
C LEU A 98 29.46 15.92 26.99
N ILE A 99 30.01 15.33 28.06
CA ILE A 99 29.55 14.04 28.60
C ILE A 99 28.09 14.13 29.03
N LEU A 100 27.73 15.10 29.86
CA LEU A 100 26.36 15.25 30.37
C LEU A 100 25.35 15.49 29.24
N VAL A 101 25.68 16.35 28.27
CA VAL A 101 24.83 16.63 27.11
C VAL A 101 24.67 15.37 26.26
N GLY A 102 25.77 14.70 25.89
CA GLY A 102 25.72 13.50 25.08
C GLY A 102 24.94 12.36 25.77
N GLN A 103 25.13 12.16 27.08
CA GLN A 103 24.36 11.19 27.86
C GLN A 103 22.88 11.55 27.93
N GLY A 104 22.57 12.83 28.17
CA GLY A 104 21.18 13.33 28.19
C GLY A 104 20.46 13.09 26.87
N LEU A 105 21.09 13.42 25.73
CA LEU A 105 20.57 13.17 24.39
C LEU A 105 20.33 11.68 24.13
N THR A 106 21.31 10.85 24.49
CA THR A 106 21.31 9.40 24.33
C THR A 106 20.19 8.74 25.15
N ILE A 107 20.01 9.15 26.42
CA ILE A 107 18.93 8.67 27.28
C ILE A 107 17.57 9.14 26.77
N ALA A 108 17.42 10.42 26.42
CA ALA A 108 16.17 10.96 25.91
C ALA A 108 15.74 10.24 24.62
N PHE A 109 16.66 10.05 23.68
CA PHE A 109 16.41 9.29 22.46
C PHE A 109 16.05 7.84 22.77
N GLY A 110 16.79 7.16 23.65
CA GLY A 110 16.49 5.81 24.08
C GLY A 110 15.08 5.64 24.65
N LEU A 111 14.67 6.55 25.53
CA LEU A 111 13.31 6.56 26.09
C LEU A 111 12.25 6.75 25.01
N VAL A 112 12.45 7.69 24.10
CA VAL A 112 11.54 7.90 22.96
C VAL A 112 11.46 6.66 22.09
N GLN A 113 12.59 6.03 21.74
CA GLN A 113 12.63 4.80 20.95
C GLN A 113 11.92 3.65 21.67
N LEU A 114 12.12 3.47 22.98
CA LEU A 114 11.45 2.45 23.78
C LEU A 114 9.92 2.65 23.79
N ILE A 115 9.46 3.89 23.99
CA ILE A 115 8.05 4.24 24.00
C ILE A 115 7.42 4.00 22.62
N LEU A 116 8.05 4.49 21.55
CA LEU A 116 7.57 4.33 20.18
C LEU A 116 7.56 2.87 19.75
N HIS A 117 8.62 2.11 20.04
CA HIS A 117 8.70 0.71 19.65
C HIS A 117 7.74 -0.14 20.47
N GLY A 118 7.58 0.14 21.77
CA GLY A 118 6.63 -0.54 22.64
C GLY A 118 5.15 -0.28 22.31
N ARG A 119 4.79 0.98 22.05
CA ARG A 119 3.38 1.40 21.87
C ARG A 119 2.94 1.42 20.42
N ARG A 120 3.84 1.74 19.50
CA ARG A 120 3.55 1.89 18.06
C ARG A 120 4.28 0.86 17.20
N GLY A 121 5.18 0.04 17.76
CA GLY A 121 5.91 -0.95 16.96
C GLY A 121 6.94 -0.34 16.01
N VAL A 122 7.32 0.93 16.19
CA VAL A 122 8.24 1.63 15.30
C VAL A 122 9.42 2.20 16.08
N THR A 123 10.60 2.11 15.46
CA THR A 123 11.77 2.95 15.77
C THR A 123 11.96 3.96 14.65
N LEU A 124 12.89 4.90 14.80
CA LEU A 124 13.22 5.88 13.76
C LEU A 124 13.49 5.18 12.41
N GLY A 125 14.40 4.20 12.40
CA GLY A 125 14.76 3.44 11.22
C GLY A 125 13.61 2.59 10.67
N LYS A 126 12.80 1.96 11.54
CA LYS A 126 11.62 1.20 11.08
C LYS A 126 10.58 2.11 10.43
N ALA A 127 10.31 3.28 11.01
CA ALA A 127 9.39 4.25 10.42
C ALA A 127 9.87 4.71 9.03
N LEU A 128 11.16 5.04 8.90
CA LEU A 128 11.77 5.44 7.62
C LEU A 128 11.75 4.31 6.58
N MET A 129 11.92 3.06 7.01
CA MET A 129 11.88 1.88 6.14
C MET A 129 10.46 1.33 5.91
N GLY A 130 9.42 1.90 6.54
CA GLY A 130 8.05 1.40 6.44
C GLY A 130 7.86 0.02 7.07
N LEU A 131 8.64 -0.30 8.09
CA LEU A 131 8.57 -1.55 8.84
C LEU A 131 7.80 -1.33 10.13
N ARG A 132 7.18 -2.40 10.63
CA ARG A 132 6.52 -2.38 11.93
C ARG A 132 6.80 -3.66 12.69
N SER A 133 7.03 -3.53 13.99
CA SER A 133 7.10 -4.65 14.93
C SER A 133 5.74 -4.84 15.58
N VAL A 134 5.21 -6.04 15.50
CA VAL A 134 3.89 -6.40 16.01
C VAL A 134 4.00 -7.64 16.90
N ASN A 135 3.03 -7.82 17.78
CA ASN A 135 2.89 -9.07 18.52
C ASN A 135 2.66 -10.23 17.53
N VAL A 136 3.36 -11.34 17.73
CA VAL A 136 3.36 -12.46 16.78
C VAL A 136 1.99 -13.15 16.63
N ALA A 137 1.15 -13.08 17.66
CA ALA A 137 -0.17 -13.72 17.71
C ALA A 137 -1.31 -12.75 17.42
N ALA A 138 -1.36 -11.63 18.15
CA ALA A 138 -2.47 -10.68 18.06
C ALA A 138 -2.29 -9.62 16.96
N PHE A 139 -1.09 -9.49 16.40
CA PHE A 139 -0.67 -8.42 15.46
C PHE A 139 -0.82 -6.98 15.99
N GLY A 140 -1.14 -6.81 17.28
CA GLY A 140 -1.14 -5.51 17.95
C GLY A 140 0.26 -5.03 18.36
N PRO A 141 0.35 -3.98 19.19
CA PRO A 141 1.62 -3.50 19.72
C PRO A 141 2.41 -4.59 20.45
N PRO A 142 3.74 -4.61 20.33
CA PRO A 142 4.58 -5.61 21.00
C PRO A 142 4.56 -5.42 22.53
N GLY A 143 4.22 -4.23 23.03
CA GLY A 143 4.13 -3.93 24.46
C GLY A 143 5.42 -3.36 25.02
N PHE A 144 5.30 -2.30 25.82
CA PHE A 144 6.44 -1.54 26.34
C PHE A 144 7.45 -2.40 27.11
N TRP A 145 7.00 -3.19 28.08
CA TRP A 145 7.90 -3.99 28.92
C TRP A 145 8.63 -5.11 28.17
N ARG A 146 7.99 -5.69 27.15
CA ARG A 146 8.64 -6.70 26.28
C ARG A 146 9.76 -6.07 25.46
N VAL A 147 9.55 -4.84 25.02
CA VAL A 147 10.53 -4.04 24.30
C VAL A 147 11.67 -3.61 25.21
N VAL A 148 11.39 -3.20 26.44
CA VAL A 148 12.42 -2.91 27.45
C VAL A 148 13.28 -4.15 27.72
N LEU A 149 12.66 -5.31 27.97
CA LEU A 149 13.39 -6.56 28.17
C LEU A 149 14.30 -6.89 26.98
N ARG A 150 13.77 -6.76 25.75
CA ARG A 150 14.56 -6.93 24.52
C ARG A 150 15.76 -5.98 24.48
N ALA A 151 15.56 -4.71 24.81
CA ALA A 151 16.63 -3.70 24.81
C ALA A 151 17.69 -4.00 25.88
N LEU A 152 17.28 -4.44 27.07
CA LEU A 152 18.19 -4.83 28.15
C LEU A 152 19.06 -6.03 27.75
N VAL A 153 18.47 -7.05 27.11
CA VAL A 153 19.24 -8.21 26.63
C VAL A 153 20.22 -7.81 25.53
N LEU A 154 19.80 -6.95 24.59
CA LEU A 154 20.70 -6.41 23.57
C LEU A 154 21.84 -5.59 24.20
N GLN A 155 21.53 -4.75 25.19
CA GLN A 155 22.51 -3.94 25.89
C GLN A 155 23.50 -4.80 26.66
N LEU A 156 23.03 -5.80 27.40
CA LEU A 156 23.88 -6.75 28.12
C LEU A 156 24.80 -7.52 27.16
N SER A 157 24.25 -7.96 26.02
CA SER A 157 25.03 -8.64 24.99
C SER A 157 26.12 -7.73 24.39
N THR A 158 25.81 -6.46 24.17
CA THR A 158 26.78 -5.45 23.70
C THR A 158 27.86 -5.18 24.75
N MET A 159 27.51 -5.15 26.04
CA MET A 159 28.50 -4.96 27.12
C MET A 159 29.46 -6.15 27.26
N LEU A 160 28.97 -7.38 27.11
CA LEU A 160 29.79 -8.59 27.21
C LEU A 160 30.64 -8.82 25.96
N LEU A 161 30.07 -8.62 24.78
CA LEU A 161 30.69 -8.88 23.49
C LEU A 161 30.28 -7.77 22.51
N VAL A 162 31.02 -6.66 22.52
CA VAL A 162 30.73 -5.40 21.80
C VAL A 162 30.16 -5.62 20.40
N VAL A 163 30.79 -6.48 19.60
CA VAL A 163 30.35 -6.77 18.23
C VAL A 163 29.72 -8.15 18.11
N ALA A 164 30.37 -9.18 18.65
CA ALA A 164 29.95 -10.57 18.45
C ALA A 164 28.59 -10.89 19.10
N GLY A 165 28.27 -10.26 20.24
CA GLY A 165 27.04 -10.50 20.97
C GLY A 165 25.79 -10.10 20.17
N PRO A 166 25.65 -8.80 19.82
CA PRO A 166 24.55 -8.34 18.96
C PRO A 166 24.49 -9.07 17.61
N ALA A 167 25.64 -9.33 16.98
CA ALA A 167 25.70 -10.05 15.71
C ALA A 167 25.08 -11.44 15.82
N LEU A 168 25.41 -12.21 16.87
CA LEU A 168 24.83 -13.53 17.12
C LEU A 168 23.32 -13.45 17.38
N LEU A 169 22.89 -12.49 18.21
CA LEU A 169 21.47 -12.28 18.50
C LEU A 169 20.66 -11.99 17.24
N PHE A 170 21.16 -11.14 16.34
CA PHE A 170 20.47 -10.86 15.06
C PHE A 170 20.57 -12.02 14.07
N ALA A 171 21.73 -12.66 13.96
CA ALA A 171 21.96 -13.79 13.06
C ALA A 171 21.04 -14.98 13.37
N SER A 172 20.65 -15.17 14.64
CA SER A 172 19.72 -16.22 15.05
C SER A 172 18.39 -16.24 14.28
N GLY A 173 18.00 -15.14 13.62
CA GLY A 173 16.82 -15.07 12.77
C GLY A 173 16.98 -15.75 11.40
N LEU A 174 18.20 -16.07 10.96
CA LEU A 174 18.45 -16.82 9.72
C LEU A 174 18.07 -18.31 9.88
N TRP A 175 18.07 -18.82 11.11
CA TRP A 175 17.69 -20.20 11.45
C TRP A 175 16.30 -20.25 12.12
N ASP A 176 15.41 -19.32 11.76
CA ASP A 176 14.05 -19.32 12.28
C ASP A 176 13.22 -20.41 11.58
N ALA A 177 12.90 -21.48 12.30
CA ALA A 177 12.12 -22.61 11.81
C ALA A 177 10.70 -22.21 11.34
N GLU A 178 10.17 -21.10 11.85
CA GLU A 178 8.85 -20.57 11.46
C GLU A 178 8.87 -19.82 10.11
N GLY A 179 10.05 -19.61 9.50
CA GLY A 179 10.18 -18.88 8.23
C GLY A 179 9.89 -17.38 8.32
N ARG A 180 9.70 -16.83 9.53
CA ARG A 180 9.35 -15.42 9.78
C ARG A 180 10.57 -14.51 10.00
N GLY A 181 11.77 -15.09 10.03
CA GLY A 181 13.04 -14.38 10.26
C GLY A 181 13.22 -13.87 11.70
N ARG A 182 12.53 -14.46 12.69
CA ARG A 182 12.52 -13.98 14.08
C ARG A 182 13.82 -14.32 14.80
N SER A 183 14.54 -13.27 15.18
CA SER A 183 15.72 -13.39 16.05
C SER A 183 15.34 -13.87 17.46
N TRP A 184 16.32 -14.32 18.26
CA TRP A 184 16.16 -14.58 19.69
C TRP A 184 15.57 -13.37 20.42
N LEU A 185 15.97 -12.15 20.03
CA LEU A 185 15.40 -10.91 20.56
C LEU A 185 13.92 -10.74 20.19
N ASP A 186 13.53 -11.09 18.97
CA ASP A 186 12.13 -11.03 18.55
C ASP A 186 11.30 -12.11 19.25
N ARG A 187 11.86 -13.30 19.47
CA ARG A 187 11.22 -14.39 20.23
C ARG A 187 11.00 -14.00 21.69
N LEU A 188 12.01 -13.45 22.35
CA LEU A 188 11.91 -12.92 23.71
C LEU A 188 10.81 -11.85 23.84
N ALA A 189 10.73 -10.95 22.85
CA ALA A 189 9.73 -9.89 22.82
C ALA A 189 8.33 -10.37 22.37
N ARG A 190 8.17 -11.65 21.99
CA ARG A 190 6.99 -12.18 21.25
C ARG A 190 6.61 -11.28 20.06
N ALA A 191 7.62 -10.73 19.40
CA ALA A 191 7.49 -9.79 18.30
C ALA A 191 7.74 -10.47 16.95
N TRP A 192 7.18 -9.86 15.92
CA TRP A 192 7.40 -10.16 14.52
C TRP A 192 7.51 -8.85 13.74
N VAL A 193 8.44 -8.77 12.79
CA VAL A 193 8.67 -7.56 12.00
C VAL A 193 8.07 -7.75 10.62
N ILE A 194 7.13 -6.87 10.28
CA ILE A 194 6.38 -6.87 9.03
C ILE A 194 6.72 -5.64 8.18
N ASP A 195 6.50 -5.78 6.88
CA ASP A 195 6.62 -4.68 5.91
C ASP A 195 5.24 -4.03 5.72
N ALA A 196 4.98 -2.95 6.44
CA ALA A 196 3.70 -2.23 6.40
C ALA A 196 3.52 -1.40 5.11
N ARG A 197 4.55 -1.29 4.26
CA ARG A 197 4.43 -0.68 2.93
C ARG A 197 4.02 -1.68 1.86
N ARG A 198 4.46 -2.93 1.98
CA ARG A 198 4.18 -4.01 1.00
C ARG A 198 3.04 -4.93 1.43
N GLY A 199 2.60 -4.86 2.68
CA GLY A 199 1.48 -5.63 3.22
C GLY A 199 0.52 -4.76 4.02
N LEU A 200 -0.47 -5.40 4.62
CA LEU A 200 -1.43 -4.75 5.51
C LEU A 200 -0.73 -4.16 6.75
N ASP A 201 -1.07 -2.94 7.15
CA ASP A 201 -0.64 -2.35 8.43
C ASP A 201 -1.63 -2.73 9.55
N PRO A 202 -1.22 -3.53 10.56
CA PRO A 202 -2.09 -3.94 11.65
C PRO A 202 -2.62 -2.81 12.53
N PHE A 203 -2.00 -1.63 12.45
CA PHE A 203 -2.40 -0.47 13.24
C PHE A 203 -3.49 0.34 12.56
N ASP A 204 -3.82 0.05 11.29
CA ASP A 204 -5.07 0.50 10.69
C ASP A 204 -6.19 -0.46 11.11
N ALA A 205 -6.90 -0.09 12.18
CA ALA A 205 -7.99 -0.89 12.74
C ALA A 205 -9.11 -1.16 11.73
N LYS A 206 -9.35 -0.26 10.77
CA LYS A 206 -10.39 -0.44 9.74
C LYS A 206 -9.92 -1.46 8.72
N ALA A 207 -8.70 -1.32 8.21
CA ALA A 207 -8.14 -2.26 7.25
C ALA A 207 -8.00 -3.67 7.85
N MET A 208 -7.54 -3.78 9.10
CA MET A 208 -7.49 -5.06 9.82
C MET A 208 -8.85 -5.71 9.99
N ARG A 209 -9.88 -4.94 10.35
CA ARG A 209 -11.24 -5.47 10.48
C ARG A 209 -11.76 -6.01 9.15
N HIS A 210 -11.51 -5.28 8.05
CA HIS A 210 -11.90 -5.74 6.72
C HIS A 210 -11.14 -7.01 6.30
N ALA A 211 -9.83 -7.07 6.55
CA ALA A 211 -9.02 -8.24 6.25
C ALA A 211 -9.47 -9.48 7.02
N ARG A 212 -9.75 -9.35 8.32
CA ARG A 212 -10.30 -10.44 9.14
C ARG A 212 -11.66 -10.92 8.62
N LYS A 213 -12.56 -9.99 8.31
CA LYS A 213 -13.89 -10.32 7.77
C LYS A 213 -13.79 -11.03 6.41
N ALA A 214 -12.88 -10.57 5.54
CA ALA A 214 -12.65 -11.21 4.25
C ALA A 214 -12.08 -12.62 4.40
N TYR A 215 -11.14 -12.81 5.33
CA TYR A 215 -10.57 -14.12 5.65
C TYR A 215 -11.60 -15.11 6.22
N GLU A 216 -12.48 -14.65 7.11
CA GLU A 216 -13.53 -15.48 7.72
C GLU A 216 -14.69 -15.80 6.75
N THR A 217 -14.92 -14.97 5.73
CA THR A 217 -16.03 -15.13 4.77
C THR A 217 -15.53 -15.25 3.32
N PRO A 218 -14.74 -16.29 2.97
CA PRO A 218 -14.16 -16.43 1.63
C PRO A 218 -15.23 -16.57 0.52
N GLU A 219 -16.45 -17.00 0.85
CA GLU A 219 -17.48 -17.37 -0.14
C GLU A 219 -18.35 -16.20 -0.66
N ARG A 220 -18.26 -14.98 -0.11
CA ARG A 220 -19.17 -13.89 -0.52
C ARG A 220 -18.78 -13.17 -1.81
N ASP A 221 -17.52 -13.30 -2.22
CA ASP A 221 -16.99 -12.67 -3.45
C ASP A 221 -17.15 -13.56 -4.69
N ALA A 222 -17.48 -14.84 -4.51
CA ALA A 222 -18.13 -15.64 -5.55
C ALA A 222 -19.62 -15.30 -5.56
N ALA A 223 -19.94 -14.01 -5.76
CA ALA A 223 -21.30 -13.59 -6.02
C ALA A 223 -21.78 -14.32 -7.27
N ALA A 224 -22.51 -15.42 -7.08
CA ALA A 224 -23.27 -16.07 -8.13
C ALA A 224 -24.00 -14.96 -8.90
N PRO A 225 -23.91 -14.92 -10.24
CA PRO A 225 -24.45 -13.82 -11.03
C PRO A 225 -25.92 -13.65 -10.65
N MET A 226 -26.21 -12.56 -9.93
CA MET A 226 -27.58 -12.28 -9.55
C MET A 226 -28.35 -12.03 -10.85
N PRO A 227 -29.54 -12.65 -11.03
CA PRO A 227 -30.33 -12.40 -12.22
C PRO A 227 -30.57 -10.90 -12.36
N SER A 228 -30.24 -10.37 -13.53
CA SER A 228 -30.38 -8.95 -13.83
C SER A 228 -31.82 -8.50 -13.59
N LEU A 229 -32.00 -7.52 -12.70
CA LEU A 229 -33.29 -6.83 -12.51
C LEU A 229 -33.53 -5.74 -13.56
N ALA A 230 -32.67 -5.63 -14.58
CA ALA A 230 -32.95 -4.80 -15.73
C ALA A 230 -34.19 -5.38 -16.44
N THR A 231 -35.31 -4.66 -16.34
CA THR A 231 -36.52 -4.96 -17.09
C THR A 231 -36.24 -4.71 -18.57
N ILE A 232 -35.72 -5.72 -19.26
CA ILE A 232 -35.82 -5.80 -20.71
C ILE A 232 -37.17 -6.44 -20.98
N GLY A 233 -38.07 -5.69 -21.60
CA GLY A 233 -39.46 -6.10 -21.86
C GLY A 233 -39.54 -7.48 -22.52
N GLY A 234 -39.93 -8.48 -21.74
CA GLY A 234 -40.17 -9.84 -22.19
C GLY A 234 -41.06 -10.56 -21.20
N ALA A 235 -42.34 -10.64 -21.53
CA ALA A 235 -43.47 -11.40 -20.94
C ALA A 235 -43.59 -11.49 -19.39
N PRO A 236 -44.77 -11.23 -18.81
CA PRO A 236 -44.96 -11.28 -17.36
C PRO A 236 -44.94 -12.73 -16.87
N THR A 237 -43.84 -13.15 -16.24
CA THR A 237 -43.89 -14.25 -15.28
C THR A 237 -44.40 -13.67 -13.96
N ALA A 238 -45.61 -14.07 -13.59
CA ALA A 238 -46.24 -13.64 -12.34
C ALA A 238 -45.41 -14.12 -11.15
N PHE A 239 -44.63 -13.22 -10.56
CA PHE A 239 -44.01 -13.44 -9.27
C PHE A 239 -45.10 -13.36 -8.20
N VAL A 240 -45.49 -14.51 -7.64
CA VAL A 240 -46.39 -14.58 -6.49
C VAL A 240 -45.54 -14.60 -5.22
N PRO A 241 -45.50 -13.51 -4.42
CA PRO A 241 -44.77 -13.53 -3.16
C PRO A 241 -45.47 -14.48 -2.19
N VAL A 242 -44.84 -15.62 -1.91
CA VAL A 242 -45.26 -16.49 -0.82
C VAL A 242 -44.87 -15.82 0.49
N GLN A 243 -45.90 -15.33 1.19
CA GLN A 243 -45.99 -15.20 2.63
C GLN A 243 -44.84 -14.44 3.33
N ARG A 244 -45.05 -13.14 3.55
CA ARG A 244 -44.26 -12.37 4.52
C ARG A 244 -44.50 -12.95 5.92
N SER A 245 -43.47 -13.51 6.54
CA SER A 245 -43.47 -13.79 7.97
C SER A 245 -43.35 -12.46 8.73
N ASN A 246 -44.41 -12.08 9.43
CA ASN A 246 -44.39 -10.97 10.36
C ASN A 246 -43.72 -11.44 11.67
N SER A 247 -42.39 -11.36 11.75
CA SER A 247 -41.71 -11.31 13.05
C SER A 247 -41.79 -9.88 13.57
N GLY A 248 -42.46 -9.73 14.73
CA GLY A 248 -43.00 -8.48 15.22
C GLY A 248 -41.96 -7.42 15.58
N VAL A 249 -42.19 -6.20 15.09
CA VAL A 249 -41.70 -4.97 15.70
C VAL A 249 -42.81 -4.47 16.64
N VAL A 250 -42.58 -4.57 17.95
CA VAL A 250 -43.43 -3.92 18.95
C VAL A 250 -43.14 -2.42 18.89
N SER A 251 -44.04 -1.66 18.28
CA SER A 251 -44.09 -0.21 18.46
C SER A 251 -45.21 0.12 19.43
N GLY A 252 -44.87 0.81 20.52
CA GLY A 252 -45.84 1.41 21.42
C GLY A 252 -46.69 2.44 20.67
N THR A 253 -47.98 2.49 21.04
CA THR A 253 -49.07 3.30 20.50
C THR A 253 -48.69 4.70 19.99
N PRO A 254 -49.10 5.09 18.77
CA PRO A 254 -49.12 6.48 18.36
C PRO A 254 -50.52 7.09 18.53
N GLU A 255 -50.56 8.23 19.20
CA GLU A 255 -51.56 9.27 18.96
C GLU A 255 -51.52 9.66 17.47
N ALA A 256 -52.70 9.76 16.86
CA ALA A 256 -52.86 9.86 15.42
C ALA A 256 -52.46 11.24 14.87
N SER A 257 -51.25 11.35 14.33
CA SER A 257 -50.91 12.36 13.32
C SER A 257 -50.94 11.72 11.94
N ARG A 258 -52.01 11.98 11.16
CA ARG A 258 -52.09 11.60 9.74
C ARG A 258 -51.01 12.35 8.96
N TRP A 259 -50.01 11.61 8.49
CA TRP A 259 -49.07 12.09 7.49
C TRP A 259 -49.79 12.31 6.15
N ALA A 260 -49.60 13.47 5.53
CA ALA A 260 -50.06 13.79 4.18
C ALA A 260 -48.82 13.97 3.27
N PRO A 261 -48.82 13.41 2.05
CA PRO A 261 -47.71 13.59 1.12
C PRO A 261 -47.62 15.05 0.62
N PRO A 262 -46.42 15.59 0.39
CA PRO A 262 -46.27 16.90 -0.23
C PRO A 262 -46.73 16.86 -1.71
N PRO A 263 -47.33 17.96 -2.23
CA PRO A 263 -47.81 17.99 -3.61
C PRO A 263 -46.63 17.94 -4.61
N SER A 264 -46.81 17.15 -5.66
CA SER A 264 -45.87 17.05 -6.79
C SER A 264 -45.74 18.39 -7.53
N PRO A 265 -44.54 18.78 -7.98
CA PRO A 265 -44.38 19.97 -8.81
C PRO A 265 -45.08 19.76 -10.15
N VAL A 266 -45.95 20.71 -10.49
CA VAL A 266 -46.59 20.82 -11.80
C VAL A 266 -45.52 21.18 -12.84
N GLU A 267 -45.58 20.50 -13.97
CA GLU A 267 -44.78 20.71 -15.17
C GLU A 267 -44.96 22.16 -15.67
N ALA A 268 -43.93 22.99 -15.49
CA ALA A 268 -43.88 24.36 -16.02
C ALA A 268 -43.06 24.36 -17.32
N GLY A 269 -43.70 24.88 -18.37
CA GLY A 269 -43.21 24.87 -19.75
C GLY A 269 -41.81 25.47 -19.94
N VAL A 270 -41.09 24.86 -20.87
CA VAL A 270 -39.80 25.28 -21.39
C VAL A 270 -39.95 26.62 -22.13
N ALA A 271 -39.20 27.64 -21.70
CA ALA A 271 -38.93 28.85 -22.47
C ALA A 271 -37.44 28.91 -22.83
N PRO A 272 -37.05 29.45 -24.00
CA PRO A 272 -35.73 29.22 -24.59
C PRO A 272 -34.63 29.99 -23.87
N ALA A 273 -33.48 29.34 -23.69
CA ALA A 273 -32.24 29.98 -23.24
C ALA A 273 -31.72 30.97 -24.29
N ALA A 274 -31.41 32.19 -23.85
CA ALA A 274 -30.77 33.23 -24.65
C ALA A 274 -29.28 32.88 -24.92
N PRO A 275 -28.71 33.27 -26.07
CA PRO A 275 -27.34 32.95 -26.42
C PRO A 275 -26.32 33.83 -25.67
N LEU A 276 -25.24 33.19 -25.21
CA LEU A 276 -24.06 33.84 -24.64
C LEU A 276 -23.23 34.56 -25.73
N PRO A 277 -22.56 35.68 -25.40
CA PRO A 277 -21.76 36.45 -26.35
C PRO A 277 -20.41 35.77 -26.67
N PRO A 278 -19.86 35.96 -27.90
CA PRO A 278 -18.59 35.37 -28.30
C PRO A 278 -17.38 36.07 -27.65
N ALA A 279 -16.37 35.28 -27.32
CA ALA A 279 -15.09 35.71 -26.78
C ALA A 279 -14.24 36.46 -27.83
N ALA A 280 -13.60 37.56 -27.41
CA ALA A 280 -12.60 38.28 -28.19
C ALA A 280 -11.20 37.64 -28.04
N PRO A 281 -10.37 37.62 -29.11
CA PRO A 281 -9.03 37.03 -29.06
C PRO A 281 -7.96 38.07 -28.68
N THR A 282 -6.89 37.64 -28.00
CA THR A 282 -5.65 38.41 -27.78
C THR A 282 -4.45 37.46 -27.71
N PRO A 283 -3.21 37.93 -27.97
CA PRO A 283 -2.45 37.46 -29.13
C PRO A 283 -1.28 36.53 -28.81
N VAL A 284 -0.86 35.82 -29.86
CA VAL A 284 0.35 34.99 -29.95
C VAL A 284 1.61 35.87 -29.95
N ALA A 285 2.64 35.47 -29.21
CA ALA A 285 4.02 35.91 -29.40
C ALA A 285 4.92 34.70 -29.76
N PRO A 286 5.94 34.88 -30.61
CA PRO A 286 6.42 33.82 -31.52
C PRO A 286 7.54 32.96 -30.93
N ALA A 287 7.50 31.66 -31.25
CA ALA A 287 8.62 30.75 -31.10
C ALA A 287 9.69 31.02 -32.17
N ALA A 288 10.94 31.08 -31.73
CA ALA A 288 12.11 31.33 -32.56
C ALA A 288 12.41 30.18 -33.53
N VAL A 289 12.83 30.58 -34.72
CA VAL A 289 13.25 29.76 -35.87
C VAL A 289 14.72 29.34 -35.70
N VAL A 290 15.04 28.07 -35.91
CA VAL A 290 16.40 27.58 -36.24
C VAL A 290 16.26 26.42 -37.26
N PRO A 291 17.14 26.30 -38.28
CA PRO A 291 16.73 25.94 -39.64
C PRO A 291 16.93 24.47 -40.03
N ALA A 292 16.18 24.09 -41.07
CA ALA A 292 16.30 22.85 -41.83
C ALA A 292 17.61 22.78 -42.63
N ALA A 293 18.17 21.57 -42.72
CA ALA A 293 19.23 21.18 -43.65
C ALA A 293 18.73 20.03 -44.56
N PRO A 294 19.30 19.86 -45.76
CA PRO A 294 18.54 19.72 -47.01
C PRO A 294 18.23 18.28 -47.45
N ALA A 295 17.19 18.20 -48.29
CA ALA A 295 16.73 17.02 -49.00
C ALA A 295 17.71 16.51 -50.07
N ALA A 296 17.71 15.19 -50.26
CA ALA A 296 18.27 14.48 -51.42
C ALA A 296 17.30 13.30 -51.76
N PRO A 297 17.34 12.70 -52.97
CA PRO A 297 16.27 12.84 -53.96
C PRO A 297 15.31 11.65 -54.07
N LEU A 298 14.15 11.93 -54.67
CA LEU A 298 13.08 11.01 -55.06
C LEU A 298 13.52 9.98 -56.11
N ALA A 299 13.23 8.69 -55.86
CA ALA A 299 12.69 7.69 -56.80
C ALA A 299 12.62 6.29 -56.12
N PRO A 300 11.82 5.32 -56.59
CA PRO A 300 10.48 5.36 -57.18
C PRO A 300 9.46 4.49 -56.40
N ALA A 301 8.17 4.66 -56.72
CA ALA A 301 7.04 3.99 -56.09
C ALA A 301 7.00 2.45 -56.28
N ALA A 302 6.74 1.72 -55.18
CA ALA A 302 5.89 0.51 -55.08
C ALA A 302 5.96 -0.07 -53.65
N PRO A 303 4.97 -0.83 -53.14
CA PRO A 303 3.56 -0.96 -53.50
C PRO A 303 2.65 -0.35 -52.41
N SER A 304 1.38 -0.13 -52.73
CA SER A 304 0.32 0.25 -51.78
C SER A 304 0.36 -0.62 -50.52
N ALA A 305 0.72 -0.01 -49.38
CA ALA A 305 0.60 -0.62 -48.08
C ALA A 305 -0.88 -1.00 -47.86
N PRO A 306 -1.18 -2.17 -47.28
CA PRO A 306 -2.54 -2.51 -46.91
C PRO A 306 -3.07 -1.40 -46.01
N SER A 307 -4.27 -0.90 -46.33
CA SER A 307 -5.02 0.02 -45.47
C SER A 307 -4.98 -0.54 -44.06
N ALA A 308 -4.32 0.15 -43.13
CA ALA A 308 -4.35 -0.25 -41.73
C ALA A 308 -5.82 -0.34 -41.30
N PRO A 309 -6.23 -1.40 -40.57
CA PRO A 309 -7.61 -1.58 -40.19
C PRO A 309 -8.07 -0.36 -39.39
N SER A 310 -9.14 0.29 -39.85
CA SER A 310 -9.67 1.50 -39.23
C SER A 310 -10.38 1.23 -37.90
N ALA A 311 -10.60 -0.04 -37.58
CA ALA A 311 -11.21 -0.53 -36.36
C ALA A 311 -10.50 -1.82 -35.90
N ALA A 312 -10.39 -1.98 -34.59
CA ALA A 312 -9.86 -3.17 -33.94
C ALA A 312 -10.61 -3.39 -32.62
N SER A 313 -10.69 -4.63 -32.17
CA SER A 313 -11.26 -4.99 -30.88
C SER A 313 -10.30 -5.86 -30.06
N LEU A 314 -10.41 -5.74 -28.75
CA LEU A 314 -9.66 -6.51 -27.77
C LEU A 314 -10.55 -7.62 -27.25
N HIS A 315 -10.13 -8.87 -27.46
CA HIS A 315 -10.83 -10.06 -26.97
C HIS A 315 -10.11 -10.58 -25.73
N PHE A 316 -10.74 -10.45 -24.58
CA PHE A 316 -10.21 -10.90 -23.29
C PHE A 316 -10.46 -12.39 -23.04
N ASP A 317 -9.71 -12.95 -22.12
CA ASP A 317 -9.79 -14.34 -21.64
C ASP A 317 -11.14 -14.69 -21.00
N ASP A 318 -11.83 -13.70 -20.42
CA ASP A 318 -13.18 -13.83 -19.87
C ASP A 318 -14.31 -13.75 -20.93
N GLY A 319 -13.95 -13.62 -22.21
CA GLY A 319 -14.89 -13.49 -23.32
C GLY A 319 -15.38 -12.06 -23.58
N THR A 320 -14.92 -11.09 -22.80
CA THR A 320 -15.24 -9.67 -23.03
C THR A 320 -14.61 -9.18 -24.32
N VAL A 321 -15.39 -8.50 -25.16
CA VAL A 321 -14.90 -7.84 -26.38
C VAL A 321 -15.02 -6.34 -26.20
N VAL A 322 -13.91 -5.62 -26.34
CA VAL A 322 -13.85 -4.16 -26.17
C VAL A 322 -13.41 -3.51 -27.49
N PRO A 323 -14.21 -2.61 -28.08
CA PRO A 323 -13.77 -1.87 -29.26
C PRO A 323 -12.63 -0.90 -28.91
N VAL A 324 -11.66 -0.76 -29.80
CA VAL A 324 -10.51 0.13 -29.59
C VAL A 324 -10.83 1.54 -30.08
N PRO A 325 -10.83 2.55 -29.20
CA PRO A 325 -10.99 3.95 -29.60
C PRO A 325 -9.65 4.56 -30.06
N ARG A 326 -9.63 5.88 -30.33
CA ARG A 326 -8.39 6.56 -30.75
C ARG A 326 -7.35 6.64 -29.63
N ALA A 327 -7.81 6.84 -28.39
CA ALA A 327 -6.96 6.80 -27.22
C ALA A 327 -7.71 6.22 -26.01
N ALA A 328 -7.12 5.24 -25.35
CA ALA A 328 -7.67 4.60 -24.16
C ALA A 328 -6.57 4.28 -23.15
N LEU A 329 -6.99 4.13 -21.88
CA LEU A 329 -6.12 3.74 -20.78
C LEU A 329 -6.59 2.42 -20.18
N LEU A 330 -5.62 1.56 -19.86
CA LEU A 330 -5.83 0.25 -19.27
C LEU A 330 -5.16 0.16 -17.91
N GLY A 331 -5.83 -0.42 -16.92
CA GLY A 331 -5.22 -0.71 -15.64
C GLY A 331 -6.23 -1.17 -14.60
N ARG A 332 -5.82 -1.34 -13.33
CA ARG A 332 -6.77 -1.73 -12.27
C ARG A 332 -7.72 -0.60 -11.85
N ASP A 333 -7.28 0.65 -12.06
CA ASP A 333 -7.97 1.89 -11.71
C ASP A 333 -7.41 3.01 -12.60
N PRO A 334 -7.74 3.00 -13.91
CA PRO A 334 -7.10 3.86 -14.89
C PRO A 334 -7.57 5.32 -14.73
N GLU A 335 -6.61 6.24 -14.61
CA GLU A 335 -6.87 7.68 -14.50
C GLU A 335 -6.02 8.44 -15.54
N PRO A 336 -6.59 9.41 -16.27
CA PRO A 336 -5.82 10.27 -17.17
C PRO A 336 -4.95 11.27 -16.39
N ARG A 337 -3.78 11.62 -16.92
CA ARG A 337 -2.96 12.72 -16.36
C ARG A 337 -3.62 14.07 -16.62
N ALA A 338 -3.24 15.10 -15.86
CA ALA A 338 -3.73 16.46 -16.07
C ALA A 338 -3.45 16.93 -17.52
N GLY A 339 -4.51 17.24 -18.27
CA GLY A 339 -4.43 17.64 -19.69
C GLY A 339 -4.40 16.48 -20.70
N GLU A 340 -4.50 15.23 -20.25
CA GLU A 340 -4.59 14.05 -21.13
C GLU A 340 -6.05 13.69 -21.40
N HIS A 341 -6.38 13.50 -22.68
CA HIS A 341 -7.69 12.98 -23.09
C HIS A 341 -7.59 11.49 -23.43
N ALA A 342 -8.45 10.70 -22.80
CA ALA A 342 -8.67 9.30 -23.11
C ALA A 342 -10.17 9.10 -23.37
N ASP A 343 -10.50 8.50 -24.50
CA ASP A 343 -11.87 8.20 -24.93
C ASP A 343 -12.48 7.05 -24.11
N LEU A 344 -11.62 6.16 -23.59
CA LEU A 344 -12.01 5.02 -22.77
C LEU A 344 -11.02 4.80 -21.62
N LEU A 345 -11.56 4.58 -20.43
CA LEU A 345 -10.84 4.08 -19.26
C LEU A 345 -11.30 2.64 -19.04
N LEU A 346 -10.43 1.67 -19.29
CA LEU A 346 -10.72 0.24 -19.21
C LEU A 346 -10.16 -0.34 -17.90
N PRO A 347 -10.98 -0.45 -16.83
CA PRO A 347 -10.57 -1.13 -15.62
C PRO A 347 -10.54 -2.64 -15.84
N LEU A 348 -9.42 -3.29 -15.50
CA LEU A 348 -9.29 -4.75 -15.52
C LEU A 348 -9.05 -5.29 -14.10
N VAL A 349 -9.77 -6.37 -13.77
CA VAL A 349 -9.60 -7.08 -12.50
C VAL A 349 -8.52 -8.14 -12.67
N ASP A 350 -7.32 -7.86 -12.18
CA ASP A 350 -6.20 -8.81 -12.19
C ASP A 350 -6.05 -9.50 -10.84
N ALA A 351 -6.45 -10.77 -10.76
CA ALA A 351 -6.32 -11.60 -9.55
C ALA A 351 -4.86 -11.82 -9.13
N SER A 352 -3.90 -11.71 -10.07
CA SER A 352 -2.47 -11.81 -9.75
C SER A 352 -1.91 -10.53 -9.12
N MET A 353 -2.70 -9.45 -9.06
CA MET A 353 -2.31 -8.11 -8.58
C MET A 353 -1.06 -7.53 -9.25
N GLN A 354 -0.78 -7.93 -10.50
CA GLN A 354 0.36 -7.45 -11.28
C GLN A 354 0.02 -6.25 -12.16
N LEU A 355 -1.24 -5.83 -12.18
CA LEU A 355 -1.71 -4.68 -12.94
C LEU A 355 -1.58 -3.35 -12.15
N SER A 356 -0.80 -2.40 -12.68
CA SER A 356 -0.72 -1.03 -12.14
C SER A 356 -2.05 -0.27 -12.27
N LYS A 357 -2.22 0.83 -11.51
CA LYS A 357 -3.41 1.70 -11.57
C LYS A 357 -3.74 2.10 -13.00
N THR A 358 -2.77 2.70 -13.69
CA THR A 358 -2.80 2.94 -15.13
C THR A 358 -1.56 2.28 -15.73
N HIS A 359 -1.74 1.09 -16.29
CA HIS A 359 -0.65 0.21 -16.73
C HIS A 359 -0.17 0.56 -18.14
N ALA A 360 -1.10 0.71 -19.08
CA ALA A 360 -0.79 1.00 -20.48
C ALA A 360 -1.80 1.99 -21.07
N ALA A 361 -1.38 2.70 -22.11
CA ALA A 361 -2.26 3.42 -23.02
C ALA A 361 -2.33 2.65 -24.34
N PHE A 362 -3.47 2.67 -25.00
CA PHE A 362 -3.63 2.02 -26.30
C PHE A 362 -4.57 2.82 -27.18
N GLY A 363 -4.57 2.53 -28.48
CA GLY A 363 -5.50 3.15 -29.41
C GLY A 363 -5.25 2.73 -30.84
N ILE A 364 -6.02 3.31 -31.76
CA ILE A 364 -5.79 3.20 -33.19
C ILE A 364 -5.28 4.53 -33.73
N ASP A 365 -4.17 4.46 -34.46
CA ASP A 365 -3.60 5.57 -35.20
C ASP A 365 -3.66 5.28 -36.71
N PRO A 366 -4.03 6.24 -37.58
CA PRO A 366 -4.13 6.01 -39.02
C PRO A 366 -2.81 5.60 -39.70
N ALA A 367 -1.66 5.97 -39.14
CA ALA A 367 -0.34 5.66 -39.68
C ALA A 367 0.29 4.40 -39.05
N LEU A 368 0.04 4.15 -37.76
CA LEU A 368 0.63 3.02 -37.02
C LEU A 368 -0.31 1.82 -36.85
N GLY A 369 -1.61 1.96 -37.09
CA GLY A 369 -2.61 0.95 -36.75
C GLY A 369 -2.84 0.86 -35.24
N PHE A 370 -3.12 -0.33 -34.72
CA PHE A 370 -3.26 -0.54 -33.29
C PHE A 370 -1.91 -0.35 -32.58
N TRP A 371 -1.85 0.60 -31.66
CA TRP A 371 -0.66 0.90 -30.89
C TRP A 371 -0.91 0.74 -29.40
N MET A 372 0.17 0.45 -28.68
CA MET A 372 0.18 0.38 -27.22
C MET A 372 1.44 1.03 -26.66
N LEU A 373 1.32 1.66 -25.50
CA LEU A 373 2.39 2.31 -24.78
C LEU A 373 2.33 1.87 -23.32
N ASP A 374 3.41 1.30 -22.82
CA ASP A 374 3.55 0.99 -21.41
C ASP A 374 3.80 2.28 -20.60
N ARG A 375 3.01 2.53 -19.55
CA ARG A 375 3.06 3.80 -18.79
C ARG A 375 4.04 3.79 -17.61
N GLY A 376 5.07 2.93 -17.65
CA GLY A 376 5.97 2.69 -16.53
C GLY A 376 5.38 1.68 -15.56
N SER A 377 4.76 0.63 -16.10
CA SER A 377 4.21 -0.45 -15.30
C SER A 377 5.33 -1.17 -14.53
N SER A 378 4.99 -1.72 -13.36
CA SER A 378 6.00 -2.40 -12.52
C SER A 378 6.41 -3.78 -13.06
N ASN A 379 5.55 -4.41 -13.87
CA ASN A 379 5.74 -5.78 -14.37
C ASN A 379 5.96 -5.85 -15.89
N GLY A 380 5.85 -4.72 -16.58
CA GLY A 380 6.02 -4.61 -18.03
C GLY A 380 4.79 -5.10 -18.82
N THR A 381 4.79 -4.72 -20.09
CA THR A 381 3.81 -5.18 -21.09
C THR A 381 4.53 -5.98 -22.17
N ARG A 382 3.99 -7.16 -22.52
CA ARG A 382 4.56 -8.05 -23.54
C ARG A 382 3.49 -8.43 -24.56
N ALA A 383 3.84 -8.48 -25.83
CA ALA A 383 2.96 -8.92 -26.89
C ALA A 383 3.60 -10.07 -27.68
N THR A 384 2.85 -11.11 -28.00
CA THR A 384 3.30 -12.22 -28.83
C THR A 384 2.59 -12.16 -30.16
N SER A 385 3.34 -11.94 -31.23
CA SER A 385 2.87 -11.93 -32.62
C SER A 385 3.27 -13.21 -33.35
N ALA A 386 2.78 -13.41 -34.58
CA ALA A 386 3.22 -14.51 -35.43
C ALA A 386 4.73 -14.45 -35.77
N ALA A 387 5.36 -13.28 -35.67
CA ALA A 387 6.79 -13.08 -35.94
C ALA A 387 7.69 -13.26 -34.70
N GLY A 388 7.11 -13.39 -33.50
CA GLY A 388 7.84 -13.52 -32.24
C GLY A 388 7.29 -12.64 -31.11
N GLU A 389 8.00 -12.65 -29.98
CA GLU A 389 7.69 -11.84 -28.79
C GLU A 389 8.18 -10.39 -28.97
N LEU A 390 7.31 -9.42 -28.74
CA LEU A 390 7.57 -7.99 -28.68
C LEU A 390 7.46 -7.53 -27.23
N VAL A 391 8.55 -7.04 -26.68
CA VAL A 391 8.56 -6.39 -25.36
C VAL A 391 8.37 -4.88 -25.57
N LEU A 392 7.39 -4.29 -24.89
CA LEU A 392 7.12 -2.86 -25.02
C LEU A 392 8.06 -2.07 -24.11
N THR A 393 8.77 -1.09 -24.68
CA THR A 393 9.59 -0.16 -23.91
C THR A 393 8.69 0.86 -23.20
N PRO A 394 8.84 1.07 -21.87
CA PRO A 394 8.07 2.07 -21.14
C PRO A 394 8.21 3.48 -21.75
N GLY A 395 7.07 4.13 -22.01
CA GLY A 395 6.99 5.48 -22.56
C GLY A 395 7.04 5.57 -24.09
N GLU A 396 7.23 4.46 -24.80
CA GLU A 396 7.27 4.42 -26.27
C GLU A 396 5.97 3.83 -26.84
N ARG A 397 5.46 4.39 -27.95
CA ARG A 397 4.33 3.80 -28.67
C ARG A 397 4.83 2.70 -29.58
N THR A 398 4.42 1.47 -29.32
CA THR A 398 4.75 0.30 -30.12
C THR A 398 3.53 -0.15 -30.93
N SER A 399 3.69 -0.32 -32.24
CA SER A 399 2.66 -0.89 -33.11
C SER A 399 2.53 -2.40 -32.85
N ILE A 400 1.32 -2.86 -32.57
CA ILE A 400 1.03 -4.27 -32.29
C ILE A 400 0.17 -4.83 -33.43
N PRO A 401 0.68 -5.80 -34.22
CA PRO A 401 -0.05 -6.36 -35.34
C PRO A 401 -1.37 -7.04 -34.89
N PRO A 402 -2.46 -6.93 -35.66
CA PRO A 402 -3.67 -7.72 -35.44
C PRO A 402 -3.37 -9.22 -35.41
N GLY A 403 -4.07 -9.96 -34.56
CA GLY A 403 -3.83 -11.37 -34.27
C GLY A 403 -2.83 -11.61 -33.14
N SER A 404 -2.13 -10.58 -32.66
CA SER A 404 -1.19 -10.70 -31.52
C SER A 404 -1.94 -10.87 -30.19
N THR A 405 -1.34 -11.65 -29.28
CA THR A 405 -1.80 -11.78 -27.89
C THR A 405 -0.94 -10.89 -27.01
N VAL A 406 -1.55 -9.96 -26.27
CA VAL A 406 -0.87 -9.06 -25.35
C VAL A 406 -1.09 -9.53 -23.92
N ALA A 407 -0.02 -9.63 -23.15
CA ALA A 407 -0.01 -9.89 -21.71
C ALA A 407 0.27 -8.58 -20.96
N VAL A 408 -0.65 -8.22 -20.06
CA VAL A 408 -0.60 -7.01 -19.24
C VAL A 408 -0.89 -7.40 -17.80
N GLY A 409 0.12 -7.35 -16.93
CA GLY A 409 0.01 -7.92 -15.58
C GLY A 409 -0.30 -9.42 -15.65
N GLY A 410 -1.35 -9.87 -14.94
CA GLY A 410 -1.83 -11.25 -15.02
C GLY A 410 -2.93 -11.52 -16.04
N ARG A 411 -3.31 -10.54 -16.87
CA ARG A 411 -4.33 -10.73 -17.91
C ARG A 411 -3.72 -10.84 -19.30
N THR A 412 -4.41 -11.55 -20.17
CA THR A 412 -4.07 -11.62 -21.59
C THR A 412 -5.29 -11.28 -22.45
N PHE A 413 -5.06 -10.61 -23.57
CA PHE A 413 -6.10 -10.37 -24.58
C PHE A 413 -5.52 -10.48 -25.98
N ARG A 414 -6.38 -10.81 -26.94
CA ARG A 414 -6.02 -10.85 -28.35
C ARG A 414 -6.50 -9.59 -29.07
N VAL A 415 -5.64 -9.02 -29.91
CA VAL A 415 -6.00 -7.92 -30.80
C VAL A 415 -6.63 -8.53 -32.06
N VAL A 416 -7.85 -8.12 -32.40
CA VAL A 416 -8.56 -8.57 -33.60
C VAL A 416 -8.81 -7.36 -34.49
N ALA A 417 -8.46 -7.45 -35.76
CA ALA A 417 -8.82 -6.42 -36.73
C ALA A 417 -10.32 -6.55 -37.06
N GLU A 418 -11.04 -5.43 -37.04
CA GLU A 418 -12.41 -5.38 -37.54
C GLU A 418 -12.39 -4.96 -39.02
N PRO A 419 -13.25 -5.57 -39.86
CA PRO A 419 -13.29 -5.35 -41.30
C PRO A 419 -13.76 -3.95 -41.71
#